data_AF-E3NJP6-F1
#
_entry.id   AF-E3NJP6-F1
#
_cell.length_a   1.000
_cell.length_b   1.000
_cell.length_c   1.000
_cell.angle_alpha   90.00
_cell.angle_beta   90.00
_cell.angle_gamma   90.00
#
_symmetry.space_group_name_H-M   'P 1'
#
loop_
_entity.id
_entity.type
_entity.pdbx_description
1 polymer ?
#
loop_
_entity_poly.entity_id
_entity_poly.type
_entity_poly.pdbx_seq_one_letter_code
_entity_poly.pdbx_strand_id
1 'polypeptide(L)'
;MFNMNSMLLMLSSLFILQGVSGDKTCSGNEVQNLDNGCTKIDKNPLVFRGNLDEKIVREKVQNIKYIVSGIEVIETELETFDYLKHVERIQNSNGPAMLFKKNKNLKRLNFTSLGELKGKDKQKVRNSNIFNQNLLFQDIVFENDHFAQAFSKEADSFDDFMKLELIARKSNLRSKACSNEFYQFINQKESSDSKKTWTIIMIIAGVIFTIMDLFFTWIFVKECCARRKNKAKKRNKVKENVPVDTTTPSASTTPSGSTTPSATSTPSGSTTSIASTAPPATIETPRDK
;
A
#
# COMPACT_ATOMS: atom_id res chain seq x y z
N MET A 1 -50.80 -55.97 12.12
CA MET A 1 -51.32 -54.89 11.25
C MET A 1 -50.84 -53.57 11.81
N PHE A 2 -49.75 -53.04 11.26
CA PHE A 2 -49.19 -51.75 11.66
C PHE A 2 -49.77 -50.65 10.78
N ASN A 3 -50.27 -49.61 11.44
CA ASN A 3 -51.11 -48.56 10.88
C ASN A 3 -50.25 -47.54 10.10
N MET A 4 -50.40 -47.49 8.77
CA MET A 4 -49.59 -46.68 7.84
C MET A 4 -49.94 -45.19 7.77
N ASN A 5 -50.75 -44.66 8.71
CA ASN A 5 -51.19 -43.25 8.67
C ASN A 5 -50.33 -42.30 9.53
N SER A 6 -49.28 -42.78 10.20
CA SER A 6 -48.52 -41.97 11.16
C SER A 6 -47.12 -41.53 10.68
N MET A 7 -46.77 -41.74 9.40
CA MET A 7 -45.45 -41.39 8.85
C MET A 7 -45.50 -40.29 7.77
N LEU A 8 -46.65 -39.64 7.59
CA LEU A 8 -46.81 -38.53 6.64
C LEU A 8 -46.87 -37.14 7.30
N LEU A 9 -46.80 -37.06 8.63
CA LEU A 9 -46.88 -35.78 9.37
C LEU A 9 -45.53 -35.22 9.82
N MET A 10 -44.42 -35.96 9.64
CA MET A 10 -43.07 -35.53 10.03
C MET A 10 -42.22 -34.97 8.88
N LEU A 11 -42.79 -34.81 7.67
CA LEU A 11 -42.11 -34.18 6.52
C LEU A 11 -42.62 -32.79 6.15
N SER A 12 -43.64 -32.24 6.84
CA SER A 12 -44.19 -30.92 6.50
C SER A 12 -43.60 -29.75 7.28
N SER A 13 -42.77 -30.00 8.29
CA SER A 13 -42.24 -28.96 9.20
C SER A 13 -40.86 -28.40 8.82
N LEU A 14 -40.27 -28.80 7.69
CA LEU A 14 -38.95 -28.33 7.23
C LEU A 14 -38.99 -27.29 6.10
N PHE A 15 -40.11 -26.56 5.94
CA PHE A 15 -40.25 -25.53 4.90
C PHE A 15 -40.52 -24.10 5.40
N ILE A 16 -40.52 -23.84 6.72
CA ILE A 16 -40.68 -22.47 7.24
C ILE A 16 -39.32 -21.84 7.53
N LEU A 17 -38.52 -21.63 6.49
CA LEU A 17 -37.44 -20.63 6.46
C LEU A 17 -37.10 -20.22 5.02
N GLN A 18 -38.03 -20.41 4.07
CA GLN A 18 -38.04 -19.59 2.87
C GLN A 18 -38.55 -18.21 3.30
N GLY A 19 -37.64 -17.44 3.91
CA GLY A 19 -37.80 -16.00 3.99
C GLY A 19 -38.12 -15.55 2.57
N VAL A 20 -39.35 -15.10 2.37
CA VAL A 20 -39.78 -14.43 1.16
C VAL A 20 -38.82 -13.25 1.01
N SER A 21 -37.77 -13.47 0.22
CA SER A 21 -36.76 -12.47 -0.08
C SER A 21 -37.41 -11.48 -1.02
N GLY A 22 -38.32 -10.67 -0.48
CA GLY A 22 -38.74 -9.45 -1.14
C GLY A 22 -37.48 -8.64 -1.44
N ASP A 23 -37.43 -8.04 -2.62
CA ASP A 23 -36.29 -7.26 -3.07
C ASP A 23 -36.05 -6.07 -2.12
N LYS A 24 -35.23 -6.28 -1.08
CA LYS A 24 -34.83 -5.22 -0.17
C LYS A 24 -33.75 -4.37 -0.83
N THR A 25 -34.12 -3.13 -1.16
CA THR A 25 -33.17 -2.12 -1.63
C THR A 25 -32.60 -1.36 -0.45
N CYS A 26 -31.27 -1.26 -0.40
CA CYS A 26 -30.52 -0.58 0.64
C CYS A 26 -29.69 0.57 0.06
N SER A 27 -29.50 1.60 0.85
CA SER A 27 -28.48 2.61 0.55
C SER A 27 -27.11 2.02 0.86
N GLY A 28 -26.14 2.19 -0.05
CA GLY A 28 -24.76 1.80 0.24
C GLY A 28 -24.15 2.63 1.36
N ASN A 29 -23.21 2.00 2.06
CA ASN A 29 -22.40 2.56 3.13
C ASN A 29 -21.25 1.57 3.39
N GLU A 30 -20.52 1.76 4.49
CA GLU A 30 -19.58 0.74 4.97
C GLU A 30 -20.32 -0.56 5.29
N VAL A 31 -19.80 -1.68 4.80
CA VAL A 31 -20.47 -2.99 4.86
C VAL A 31 -20.85 -3.43 6.29
N GLN A 32 -20.10 -2.99 7.31
CA GLN A 32 -20.41 -3.27 8.72
C GLN A 32 -21.72 -2.61 9.17
N ASN A 33 -22.04 -1.46 8.58
CA ASN A 33 -23.23 -0.65 8.85
C ASN A 33 -24.37 -0.93 7.86
N LEU A 34 -24.20 -1.90 6.95
CA LEU A 34 -25.23 -2.27 5.99
C LEU A 34 -26.40 -2.96 6.72
N ASP A 35 -27.63 -2.74 6.27
CA ASP A 35 -28.77 -3.47 6.82
C ASP A 35 -28.72 -4.96 6.44
N ASN A 36 -29.33 -5.82 7.26
CA ASN A 36 -29.45 -7.24 6.92
C ASN A 36 -30.43 -7.47 5.77
N GLY A 37 -30.15 -8.47 4.95
CA GLY A 37 -31.07 -8.96 3.91
C GLY A 37 -31.14 -8.07 2.66
N CYS A 38 -30.19 -7.18 2.43
CA CYS A 38 -30.13 -6.37 1.22
C CYS A 38 -29.96 -7.26 -0.03
N THR A 39 -30.75 -6.99 -1.06
CA THR A 39 -30.64 -7.64 -2.38
C THR A 39 -30.13 -6.67 -3.45
N LYS A 40 -30.39 -5.37 -3.26
CA LYS A 40 -29.97 -4.30 -4.16
C LYS A 40 -29.36 -3.12 -3.40
N ILE A 41 -28.29 -2.54 -3.94
CA ILE A 41 -27.66 -1.30 -3.46
C ILE A 41 -27.87 -0.19 -4.49
N ASP A 42 -28.49 0.94 -4.13
CA ASP A 42 -28.93 1.92 -5.15
C ASP A 42 -28.37 3.35 -5.03
N LYS A 43 -28.27 3.93 -3.83
CA LYS A 43 -27.97 5.36 -3.65
C LYS A 43 -26.49 5.73 -3.55
N ASN A 44 -25.73 4.92 -2.82
CA ASN A 44 -24.33 5.17 -2.49
C ASN A 44 -23.51 3.90 -2.77
N PRO A 45 -22.18 4.01 -2.96
CA PRO A 45 -21.31 2.85 -3.10
C PRO A 45 -21.35 1.95 -1.87
N LEU A 46 -21.17 0.64 -2.08
CA LEU A 46 -20.91 -0.31 -1.00
C LEU A 46 -19.41 -0.28 -0.67
N VAL A 47 -19.05 0.05 0.57
CA VAL A 47 -17.67 0.33 0.97
C VAL A 47 -17.12 -0.78 1.87
N PHE A 48 -15.98 -1.33 1.49
CA PHE A 48 -15.18 -2.29 2.25
C PHE A 48 -13.92 -1.57 2.70
N ARG A 49 -13.80 -1.27 4.00
CA ARG A 49 -12.69 -0.45 4.51
C ARG A 49 -11.98 -1.11 5.69
N GLY A 50 -10.65 -1.06 5.68
CA GLY A 50 -9.83 -1.43 6.82
C GLY A 50 -9.87 -2.92 7.18
N ASN A 51 -9.82 -3.21 8.47
CA ASN A 51 -9.93 -4.56 8.99
C ASN A 51 -11.41 -4.95 9.13
N LEU A 52 -11.81 -6.01 8.44
CA LEU A 52 -13.19 -6.44 8.32
C LEU A 52 -13.38 -7.79 9.02
N ASP A 53 -14.41 -7.89 9.87
CA ASP A 53 -14.85 -9.18 10.37
C ASP A 53 -15.49 -9.98 9.22
N GLU A 54 -14.77 -11.01 8.77
CA GLU A 54 -15.16 -11.81 7.61
C GLU A 54 -16.58 -12.40 7.75
N LYS A 55 -16.95 -12.86 8.95
CA LYS A 55 -18.23 -13.50 9.19
C LYS A 55 -19.36 -12.49 9.06
N ILE A 56 -19.21 -11.32 9.68
CA ILE A 56 -20.19 -10.24 9.61
C ILE A 56 -20.34 -9.76 8.16
N VAL A 57 -19.22 -9.53 7.46
CA VAL A 57 -19.26 -9.08 6.07
C VAL A 57 -19.99 -10.06 5.18
N ARG A 58 -19.68 -11.36 5.26
CA ARG A 58 -20.33 -12.40 4.46
C ARG A 58 -21.84 -12.44 4.72
N GLU A 59 -22.26 -12.37 5.98
CA GLU A 59 -23.69 -12.36 6.34
C GLU A 59 -24.44 -11.15 5.74
N LYS A 60 -23.81 -9.97 5.74
CA LYS A 60 -24.40 -8.73 5.21
C LYS A 60 -24.59 -8.76 3.70
N VAL A 61 -23.64 -9.34 2.97
CA VAL A 61 -23.61 -9.24 1.50
C VAL A 61 -24.14 -10.47 0.76
N GLN A 62 -24.36 -11.60 1.45
CA GLN A 62 -24.73 -12.89 0.84
C GLN A 62 -25.95 -12.86 -0.09
N ASN A 63 -26.89 -11.93 0.12
CA ASN A 63 -28.12 -11.83 -0.68
C ASN A 63 -28.07 -10.73 -1.74
N ILE A 64 -27.01 -9.91 -1.76
CA ILE A 64 -26.87 -8.81 -2.72
C ILE A 64 -26.65 -9.38 -4.12
N LYS A 65 -27.51 -8.99 -5.06
CA LYS A 65 -27.40 -9.37 -6.48
C LYS A 65 -27.06 -8.20 -7.39
N TYR A 66 -27.53 -6.99 -7.02
CA TYR A 66 -27.45 -5.82 -7.88
C TYR A 66 -26.88 -4.62 -7.14
N ILE A 67 -25.82 -4.02 -7.67
CA ILE A 67 -25.18 -2.82 -7.12
C ILE A 67 -25.23 -1.73 -8.19
N VAL A 68 -25.97 -0.66 -7.94
CA VAL A 68 -26.23 0.43 -8.90
C VAL A 68 -25.37 1.67 -8.67
N SER A 69 -24.70 1.74 -7.51
CA SER A 69 -23.83 2.85 -7.13
C SER A 69 -22.37 2.44 -6.95
N GLY A 70 -21.97 1.29 -7.50
CA GLY A 70 -20.60 0.78 -7.47
C GLY A 70 -20.13 0.27 -6.10
N ILE A 71 -18.87 -0.15 -6.06
CA ILE A 71 -18.19 -0.64 -4.85
C ILE A 71 -16.87 0.10 -4.64
N GLU A 72 -16.48 0.22 -3.38
CA GLU A 72 -15.17 0.74 -2.99
C GLU A 72 -14.49 -0.23 -2.02
N VAL A 73 -13.23 -0.60 -2.31
CA VAL A 73 -12.41 -1.46 -1.44
C VAL A 73 -11.16 -0.67 -1.07
N ILE A 74 -11.05 -0.27 0.19
CA ILE A 74 -10.14 0.78 0.63
C ILE A 74 -9.32 0.33 1.84
N GLU A 75 -8.00 0.45 1.73
CA GLU A 75 -7.07 0.28 2.87
C GLU A 75 -7.25 -1.05 3.60
N THR A 76 -7.60 -2.12 2.87
CA THR A 76 -7.77 -3.47 3.42
C THR A 76 -6.46 -4.27 3.37
N GLU A 77 -6.40 -5.33 4.18
CA GLU A 77 -5.29 -6.29 4.21
C GLU A 77 -5.58 -7.57 3.42
N LEU A 78 -6.70 -7.60 2.69
CA LEU A 78 -7.17 -8.75 1.93
C LEU A 78 -6.20 -9.10 0.79
N GLU A 79 -5.91 -10.39 0.63
CA GLU A 79 -5.22 -10.89 -0.58
C GLU A 79 -6.22 -11.20 -1.71
N THR A 80 -7.40 -11.68 -1.34
CA THR A 80 -8.47 -12.06 -2.25
C THR A 80 -9.75 -11.33 -1.88
N PHE A 81 -10.37 -10.66 -2.84
CA PHE A 81 -11.70 -10.10 -2.69
C PHE A 81 -12.74 -11.04 -3.32
N ASP A 82 -13.47 -11.78 -2.49
CA ASP A 82 -14.48 -12.78 -2.92
C ASP A 82 -15.87 -12.62 -2.28
N TYR A 83 -16.05 -11.56 -1.47
CA TYR A 83 -17.30 -11.32 -0.74
C TYR A 83 -18.52 -11.18 -1.66
N LEU A 84 -18.29 -10.75 -2.90
CA LEU A 84 -19.33 -10.45 -3.89
C LEU A 84 -19.33 -11.43 -5.08
N LYS A 85 -18.79 -12.64 -4.91
CA LYS A 85 -18.69 -13.64 -5.98
C LYS A 85 -20.04 -13.97 -6.66
N HIS A 86 -21.14 -13.85 -5.92
CA HIS A 86 -22.51 -14.12 -6.38
C HIS A 86 -23.22 -12.90 -7.00
N VAL A 87 -22.63 -11.70 -6.95
CA VAL A 87 -23.24 -10.49 -7.50
C VAL A 87 -23.29 -10.58 -9.02
N GLU A 88 -24.45 -10.24 -9.59
CA GLU A 88 -24.73 -10.39 -11.02
C GLU A 88 -24.46 -9.09 -11.80
N ARG A 89 -24.67 -7.93 -11.15
CA ARG A 89 -24.50 -6.60 -11.77
C ARG A 89 -23.85 -5.60 -10.82
N ILE A 90 -22.82 -4.92 -11.32
CA ILE A 90 -22.22 -3.76 -10.66
C ILE A 90 -22.15 -2.62 -11.67
N GLN A 91 -22.84 -1.53 -11.37
CA GLN A 91 -22.82 -0.33 -12.18
C GLN A 91 -22.69 0.91 -11.29
N ASN A 92 -22.23 2.00 -11.88
CA ASN A 92 -22.22 3.32 -11.24
C ASN A 92 -22.38 4.40 -12.31
N SER A 93 -23.49 5.13 -12.25
CA SER A 93 -23.75 6.22 -13.21
C SER A 93 -23.00 7.53 -12.90
N ASN A 94 -22.42 7.64 -11.70
CA ASN A 94 -21.78 8.86 -11.21
C ASN A 94 -20.25 8.79 -11.20
N GLY A 95 -19.66 7.61 -11.41
CA GLY A 95 -18.22 7.38 -11.36
C GLY A 95 -17.84 5.95 -11.76
N PRO A 96 -16.72 5.42 -11.27
CA PRO A 96 -16.34 4.05 -11.55
C PRO A 96 -17.27 3.04 -10.86
N ALA A 97 -17.49 1.91 -11.52
CA ALA A 97 -18.27 0.81 -10.96
C ALA A 97 -17.50 0.13 -9.82
N MET A 98 -16.16 0.09 -9.92
CA MET A 98 -15.28 -0.46 -8.89
C MET A 98 -14.11 0.48 -8.61
N LEU A 99 -13.89 0.79 -7.35
CA LEU A 99 -12.70 1.52 -6.88
C LEU A 99 -11.92 0.65 -5.90
N PHE A 100 -10.66 0.38 -6.21
CA PHE A 100 -9.71 -0.27 -5.32
C PHE A 100 -8.64 0.74 -4.94
N LYS A 101 -8.48 0.99 -3.64
CA LYS A 101 -7.62 2.06 -3.15
C LYS A 101 -6.76 1.61 -1.99
N LYS A 102 -5.43 1.73 -2.15
CA LYS A 102 -4.45 1.51 -1.08
C LYS A 102 -4.58 0.14 -0.38
N ASN A 103 -5.06 -0.90 -1.08
CA ASN A 103 -5.04 -2.24 -0.52
C ASN A 103 -3.62 -2.79 -0.61
N LYS A 104 -3.09 -3.28 0.52
CA LYS A 104 -1.66 -3.63 0.63
C LYS A 104 -1.29 -4.94 -0.04
N ASN A 105 -2.20 -5.91 0.00
CA ASN A 105 -1.92 -7.29 -0.38
C ASN A 105 -2.83 -7.82 -1.47
N LEU A 106 -3.75 -7.00 -2.00
CA LEU A 106 -4.78 -7.45 -2.93
C LEU A 106 -4.14 -7.98 -4.22
N LYS A 107 -4.50 -9.21 -4.58
CA LYS A 107 -3.99 -9.95 -5.74
C LYS A 107 -5.11 -10.60 -6.55
N ARG A 108 -6.19 -11.02 -5.91
CA ARG A 108 -7.28 -11.76 -6.55
C ARG A 108 -8.59 -11.01 -6.47
N LEU A 109 -9.33 -11.00 -7.58
CA LEU A 109 -10.66 -10.41 -7.69
C LEU A 109 -11.63 -11.47 -8.18
N ASN A 110 -12.50 -11.96 -7.30
CA ASN A 110 -13.37 -13.09 -7.60
C ASN A 110 -14.84 -12.67 -7.73
N PHE A 111 -15.28 -12.56 -8.99
CA PHE A 111 -16.65 -12.18 -9.37
C PHE A 111 -17.27 -13.24 -10.29
N THR A 112 -17.45 -14.47 -9.79
CA THR A 112 -17.88 -15.62 -10.61
C THR A 112 -19.21 -15.42 -11.35
N SER A 113 -20.17 -14.72 -10.73
CA SER A 113 -21.52 -14.54 -11.27
C SER A 113 -21.72 -13.21 -12.00
N LEU A 114 -20.69 -12.37 -12.08
CA LEU A 114 -20.84 -11.01 -12.61
C LEU A 114 -21.06 -11.06 -14.13
N GLY A 115 -22.26 -10.66 -14.55
CA GLY A 115 -22.64 -10.56 -15.95
C GLY A 115 -22.56 -9.14 -16.50
N GLU A 116 -22.63 -8.13 -15.63
CA GLU A 116 -22.65 -6.73 -16.03
C GLU A 116 -21.76 -5.84 -15.16
N LEU A 117 -20.86 -5.09 -15.80
CA LEU A 117 -19.94 -4.14 -15.18
C LEU A 117 -19.91 -2.82 -15.95
N LYS A 118 -20.37 -1.72 -15.34
CA LYS A 118 -20.53 -0.46 -16.07
C LYS A 118 -20.33 0.80 -15.21
N GLY A 119 -19.28 1.57 -15.51
CA GLY A 119 -19.07 2.90 -14.94
C GLY A 119 -19.84 4.00 -15.67
N LYS A 120 -19.50 5.25 -15.38
CA LYS A 120 -20.11 6.45 -15.99
C LYS A 120 -19.84 6.50 -17.49
N ASP A 121 -20.91 6.69 -18.26
CA ASP A 121 -20.83 6.84 -19.72
C ASP A 121 -20.30 8.23 -20.13
N LYS A 122 -19.28 8.25 -20.99
CA LYS A 122 -18.73 9.49 -21.57
C LYS A 122 -19.72 10.21 -22.47
N GLN A 123 -20.60 9.49 -23.18
CA GLN A 123 -21.49 10.11 -24.16
C GLN A 123 -22.50 11.06 -23.50
N LYS A 124 -22.92 10.77 -22.26
CA LYS A 124 -23.79 11.65 -21.48
C LYS A 124 -23.13 12.95 -21.02
N VAL A 125 -21.79 13.10 -21.13
CA VAL A 125 -21.05 14.26 -20.60
C VAL A 125 -20.42 15.14 -21.69
N ARG A 126 -20.69 14.86 -22.98
CA ARG A 126 -20.15 15.66 -24.10
C ARG A 126 -20.55 17.15 -24.09
N ASN A 127 -21.52 17.56 -23.27
CA ASN A 127 -21.97 18.96 -23.13
C ASN A 127 -21.47 19.67 -21.86
N SER A 128 -20.54 19.08 -21.09
CA SER A 128 -20.01 19.69 -19.86
C SER A 128 -18.60 20.24 -20.08
N ASN A 129 -18.44 21.56 -20.08
CA ASN A 129 -17.15 22.28 -20.20
C ASN A 129 -16.31 22.20 -18.91
N ILE A 130 -16.08 21.01 -18.35
CA ILE A 130 -15.30 20.84 -17.11
C ILE A 130 -14.03 20.03 -17.41
N PHE A 131 -12.92 20.77 -17.56
CA PHE A 131 -11.59 20.30 -17.98
C PHE A 131 -10.85 19.41 -16.97
N ASN A 132 -11.49 19.00 -15.87
CA ASN A 132 -10.89 18.17 -14.80
C ASN A 132 -11.69 16.88 -14.49
N GLN A 133 -12.43 16.32 -15.46
CA GLN A 133 -13.30 15.14 -15.25
C GLN A 133 -12.76 13.78 -15.73
N ASN A 134 -11.50 13.67 -16.18
CA ASN A 134 -10.98 12.43 -16.77
C ASN A 134 -10.96 11.22 -15.82
N LEU A 135 -11.07 11.42 -14.51
CA LEU A 135 -11.08 10.36 -13.48
C LEU A 135 -12.44 9.64 -13.31
N LEU A 136 -13.51 10.14 -13.95
CA LEU A 136 -14.87 9.66 -13.65
C LEU A 136 -15.43 8.68 -14.68
N PHE A 137 -14.72 8.39 -15.77
CA PHE A 137 -15.28 7.68 -16.93
C PHE A 137 -14.74 6.26 -17.12
N GLN A 138 -14.10 5.70 -16.10
CA GLN A 138 -13.58 4.34 -16.14
C GLN A 138 -14.55 3.38 -15.47
N ASP A 139 -14.61 2.13 -15.94
CA ASP A 139 -15.38 1.10 -15.24
C ASP A 139 -14.71 0.71 -13.91
N ILE A 140 -13.37 0.63 -13.91
CA ILE A 140 -12.56 0.24 -12.75
C ILE A 140 -11.43 1.26 -12.52
N VAL A 141 -11.20 1.63 -11.27
CA VAL A 141 -10.07 2.48 -10.87
C VAL A 141 -9.26 1.78 -9.78
N PHE A 142 -7.94 1.76 -9.96
CA PHE A 142 -6.97 1.28 -8.98
C PHE A 142 -6.09 2.46 -8.54
N GLU A 143 -6.23 2.91 -7.30
CA GLU A 143 -5.50 4.05 -6.75
C GLU A 143 -4.50 3.60 -5.68
N ASN A 144 -3.21 3.67 -5.99
CA ASN A 144 -2.12 3.23 -5.11
C ASN A 144 -2.34 1.80 -4.57
N ASP A 145 -2.86 0.91 -5.42
CA ASP A 145 -3.32 -0.41 -5.02
C ASP A 145 -2.30 -1.51 -5.42
N HIS A 146 -2.10 -2.50 -4.55
CA HIS A 146 -1.20 -3.62 -4.84
C HIS A 146 -1.65 -4.46 -6.04
N PHE A 147 -2.95 -4.51 -6.33
CA PHE A 147 -3.46 -5.27 -7.47
C PHE A 147 -2.84 -4.81 -8.80
N ALA A 148 -2.52 -3.51 -8.93
CA ALA A 148 -1.84 -2.97 -10.10
C ALA A 148 -0.48 -3.63 -10.37
N GLN A 149 0.24 -3.98 -9.31
CA GLN A 149 1.52 -4.67 -9.41
C GLN A 149 1.31 -6.17 -9.63
N ALA A 150 0.38 -6.78 -8.89
CA ALA A 150 0.05 -8.20 -8.99
C ALA A 150 -0.39 -8.58 -10.41
N PHE A 151 -1.28 -7.79 -11.03
CA PHE A 151 -1.75 -7.96 -12.41
C PHE A 151 -0.60 -8.12 -13.43
N SER A 152 0.52 -7.41 -13.24
CA SER A 152 1.66 -7.45 -14.17
C SER A 152 2.62 -8.64 -13.95
N LYS A 153 2.53 -9.30 -12.79
CA LYS A 153 3.51 -10.31 -12.34
C LYS A 153 2.90 -11.70 -12.16
N GLU A 154 1.61 -11.78 -11.86
CA GLU A 154 0.90 -13.00 -11.49
C GLU A 154 -0.14 -13.34 -12.56
N ALA A 155 -0.05 -14.54 -13.15
CA ALA A 155 -0.94 -14.98 -14.23
C ALA A 155 -2.43 -15.00 -13.79
N ASP A 156 -2.65 -15.35 -12.53
CA ASP A 156 -3.96 -15.42 -11.89
C ASP A 156 -4.61 -14.04 -11.75
N SER A 157 -3.85 -13.03 -11.32
CA SER A 157 -4.33 -11.64 -11.26
C SER A 157 -4.62 -11.10 -12.66
N PHE A 158 -3.81 -11.48 -13.65
CA PHE A 158 -4.05 -11.15 -15.05
C PHE A 158 -5.35 -11.76 -15.58
N ASP A 159 -5.61 -13.03 -15.30
CA ASP A 159 -6.85 -13.71 -15.68
C ASP A 159 -8.09 -13.07 -15.04
N ASP A 160 -8.04 -12.76 -13.73
CA ASP A 160 -9.11 -12.05 -13.04
C ASP A 160 -9.41 -10.69 -13.71
N PHE A 161 -8.37 -9.93 -14.07
CA PHE A 161 -8.52 -8.65 -14.77
C PHE A 161 -9.11 -8.82 -16.18
N MET A 162 -8.67 -9.81 -16.95
CA MET A 162 -9.17 -10.06 -18.30
C MET A 162 -10.63 -10.52 -18.31
N LYS A 163 -11.07 -11.27 -17.28
CA LYS A 163 -12.48 -11.61 -17.07
C LYS A 163 -13.32 -10.35 -16.87
N LEU A 164 -12.86 -9.43 -16.03
CA LEU A 164 -13.54 -8.15 -15.80
C LEU A 164 -13.56 -7.28 -17.07
N GLU A 165 -12.49 -7.27 -17.87
CA GLU A 165 -12.43 -6.57 -19.16
C GLU A 165 -13.53 -7.08 -20.10
N LEU A 166 -13.63 -8.41 -20.23
CA LEU A 166 -14.60 -9.05 -21.11
C LEU A 166 -16.04 -8.69 -20.70
N ILE A 167 -16.33 -8.73 -19.39
CA ILE A 167 -17.65 -8.37 -18.85
C ILE A 167 -17.95 -6.89 -19.12
N ALA A 168 -17.02 -5.99 -18.80
CA ALA A 168 -17.22 -4.55 -18.99
C ALA A 168 -17.37 -4.16 -20.47
N ARG A 169 -16.59 -4.80 -21.35
CA ARG A 169 -16.67 -4.61 -22.80
C ARG A 169 -18.02 -5.02 -23.36
N LYS A 170 -18.55 -6.18 -22.95
CA LYS A 170 -19.90 -6.64 -23.30
C LYS A 170 -20.98 -5.68 -22.78
N SER A 171 -20.86 -5.27 -21.51
CA SER A 171 -21.82 -4.38 -20.83
C SER A 171 -21.95 -3.01 -21.51
N ASN A 172 -20.85 -2.51 -22.06
CA ASN A 172 -20.79 -1.22 -22.75
C ASN A 172 -20.88 -1.34 -24.28
N LEU A 173 -21.14 -2.54 -24.82
CA LEU A 173 -21.19 -2.81 -26.26
C LEU A 173 -19.95 -2.30 -27.02
N ARG A 174 -18.78 -2.33 -26.37
CA ARG A 174 -17.54 -1.83 -26.96
C ARG A 174 -17.00 -2.87 -27.94
N SER A 175 -16.67 -2.42 -29.15
CA SER A 175 -16.06 -3.27 -30.18
C SER A 175 -14.56 -3.51 -29.94
N LYS A 176 -13.87 -2.56 -29.30
CA LYS A 176 -12.43 -2.62 -29.06
C LYS A 176 -12.10 -3.34 -27.75
N ALA A 177 -11.26 -4.37 -27.83
CA ALA A 177 -10.64 -5.01 -26.66
C ALA A 177 -9.64 -4.07 -25.99
N CYS A 178 -9.55 -4.13 -24.66
CA CYS A 178 -8.61 -3.35 -23.84
C CYS A 178 -8.75 -1.83 -24.09
N SER A 179 -10.00 -1.34 -24.07
CA SER A 179 -10.27 0.10 -24.17
C SER A 179 -9.67 0.85 -22.97
N ASN A 180 -9.18 2.07 -23.21
CA ASN A 180 -8.74 2.98 -22.14
C ASN A 180 -9.89 3.50 -21.26
N GLU A 181 -11.12 3.09 -21.57
CA GLU A 181 -12.35 3.35 -20.79
C GLU A 181 -12.61 2.27 -19.75
N PHE A 182 -11.94 1.13 -19.85
CA PHE A 182 -12.16 0.03 -18.91
C PHE A 182 -11.51 0.34 -17.56
N TYR A 183 -10.24 0.78 -17.56
CA TYR A 183 -9.47 0.89 -16.33
C TYR A 183 -8.58 2.13 -16.27
N GLN A 184 -8.24 2.54 -15.05
CA GLN A 184 -7.17 3.52 -14.78
C GLN A 184 -6.35 3.10 -13.56
N PHE A 185 -5.03 3.10 -13.71
CA PHE A 185 -4.09 3.01 -12.60
C PHE A 185 -3.64 4.41 -12.18
N ILE A 186 -3.96 4.79 -10.96
CA ILE A 186 -3.53 6.04 -10.33
C ILE A 186 -2.47 5.66 -9.31
N ASN A 187 -1.24 5.53 -9.79
CA ASN A 187 -0.09 5.49 -8.91
C ASN A 187 0.30 6.93 -8.63
N GLN A 188 -0.20 7.51 -7.55
CA GLN A 188 0.54 8.59 -6.95
C GLN A 188 1.90 7.99 -6.60
N LYS A 189 2.98 8.59 -7.08
CA LYS A 189 4.26 8.39 -6.43
C LYS A 189 4.01 8.85 -4.98
N GLU A 190 3.68 7.92 -4.08
CA GLU A 190 4.03 8.10 -2.68
C GLU A 190 5.46 8.56 -2.74
N SER A 191 5.67 9.82 -2.37
CA SER A 191 6.81 10.56 -2.81
C SER A 191 8.05 9.79 -2.36
N SER A 192 8.66 9.06 -3.31
CA SER A 192 10.08 8.75 -3.27
C SER A 192 10.86 10.04 -3.03
N ASP A 193 10.27 11.20 -3.35
CA ASP A 193 10.75 12.51 -2.98
C ASP A 193 10.68 12.81 -1.49
N SER A 194 9.82 12.24 -0.64
CA SER A 194 9.94 12.49 0.82
C SER A 194 11.23 11.90 1.38
N LYS A 195 11.55 10.64 1.06
CA LYS A 195 12.81 10.01 1.46
C LYS A 195 14.00 10.69 0.78
N LYS A 196 13.95 10.94 -0.54
CA LYS A 196 15.06 11.63 -1.24
C LYS A 196 15.23 13.07 -0.76
N THR A 197 14.16 13.81 -0.50
CA THR A 197 14.22 15.18 0.05
C THR A 197 14.77 15.16 1.46
N TRP A 198 14.37 14.20 2.31
CA TRP A 198 14.93 14.07 3.65
C TRP A 198 16.42 13.70 3.62
N THR A 199 16.83 12.80 2.72
CA THR A 199 18.24 12.48 2.48
C THR A 199 19.03 13.71 2.00
N ILE A 200 18.48 14.49 1.07
CA ILE A 200 19.10 15.73 0.57
C ILE A 200 19.22 16.77 1.70
N ILE A 201 18.19 16.95 2.53
CA ILE A 201 18.21 17.85 3.69
C ILE A 201 19.30 17.43 4.67
N MET A 202 19.41 16.14 4.99
CA MET A 202 20.44 15.63 5.91
C MET A 202 21.86 15.83 5.38
N ILE A 203 22.07 15.69 4.06
CA ILE A 203 23.37 15.98 3.43
C ILE A 203 23.72 17.46 3.56
N ILE A 204 22.77 18.36 3.26
CA ILE A 204 22.99 19.81 3.35
C ILE A 204 23.30 20.22 4.80
N ALA A 205 22.54 19.69 5.77
CA ALA A 205 22.78 19.95 7.19
C ALA A 205 24.19 19.48 7.60
N GLY A 206 24.60 18.27 7.18
CA GLY A 206 25.94 17.74 7.45
C GLY A 206 27.07 18.64 6.92
N VAL A 207 26.93 19.16 5.69
CA VAL A 207 27.91 20.09 5.11
C VAL A 207 28.02 21.38 5.94
N ILE A 208 26.89 21.96 6.35
CA ILE A 208 26.88 23.18 7.18
C ILE A 208 27.61 22.94 8.51
N PHE A 209 27.35 21.80 9.18
CA PHE A 209 28.04 21.45 10.42
C PHE A 209 29.56 21.33 10.22
N THR A 210 30.02 20.68 9.15
CA THR A 210 31.47 20.58 8.88
C THR A 210 32.14 21.93 8.63
N ILE A 211 31.45 22.87 7.97
CA ILE A 211 31.96 24.23 7.76
C ILE A 211 32.06 24.98 9.09
N MET A 212 31.05 24.84 9.96
CA MET A 212 31.07 25.45 11.29
C MET A 212 32.21 24.90 12.15
N ASP A 213 32.43 23.58 12.16
CA ASP A 213 33.50 22.95 12.92
C ASP A 213 34.89 23.41 12.45
N LEU A 214 35.10 23.55 11.14
CA LEU A 214 36.34 24.09 10.59
C LEU A 214 36.54 25.57 11.00
N PHE A 215 35.48 26.37 10.99
CA PHE A 215 35.53 27.76 11.39
C PHE A 215 35.86 27.92 12.88
N PHE A 216 35.19 27.15 13.76
CA PHE A 216 35.49 27.14 15.19
C PHE A 216 36.92 26.65 15.47
N THR A 217 37.35 25.57 14.82
CA THR A 217 38.73 25.07 14.95
C THR A 217 39.75 26.12 14.54
N TRP A 218 39.50 26.85 13.45
CA TRP A 218 40.38 27.93 13.01
C TRP A 218 40.45 29.09 14.01
N ILE A 219 39.32 29.51 14.58
CA ILE A 219 39.29 30.53 15.64
C ILE A 219 40.08 30.07 16.87
N PHE A 220 39.85 28.84 17.33
CA PHE A 220 40.56 28.26 18.47
C PHE A 220 42.07 28.21 18.22
N VAL A 221 42.51 27.76 17.04
CA VAL A 221 43.92 27.73 16.67
C VAL A 221 44.51 29.15 16.62
N LYS A 222 43.79 30.12 16.06
CA LYS A 222 44.22 31.52 15.97
C LYS A 222 44.42 32.12 17.37
N GLU A 223 43.48 31.91 18.29
CA GLU A 223 43.63 32.35 19.69
C GLU A 223 44.77 31.64 20.40
N CYS A 224 44.94 30.33 20.19
CA CYS A 224 46.03 29.56 20.79
C CYS A 224 47.40 30.05 20.31
N CYS A 225 47.55 30.31 19.00
CA CYS A 225 48.76 30.88 18.42
C CYS A 225 49.04 32.30 18.93
N ALA A 226 48.01 33.15 19.06
CA ALA A 226 48.16 34.49 19.64
C ALA A 226 48.61 34.43 21.12
N ARG A 227 48.01 33.54 21.92
CA ARG A 227 48.42 33.30 23.32
C ARG A 227 49.87 32.82 23.42
N ARG A 228 50.33 31.94 22.52
CA ARG A 228 51.74 31.48 22.48
C ARG A 228 52.72 32.62 22.17
N LYS A 229 52.41 33.49 21.21
CA LYS A 229 53.24 34.67 20.89
C LYS A 229 53.36 35.64 22.07
N ASN A 230 52.27 35.85 22.82
CA ASN A 230 52.28 36.72 24.01
C ASN A 230 53.09 36.13 25.19
N LYS A 231 53.05 34.79 25.39
CA LYS A 231 53.88 34.12 26.40
C LYS A 231 55.38 34.16 26.06
N ALA A 232 55.76 34.06 24.78
CA ALA A 232 57.15 34.19 24.34
C ALA A 232 57.72 35.61 24.56
N LYS A 233 56.94 36.66 24.30
CA LYS A 233 57.35 38.05 24.59
C LYS A 233 57.54 38.33 26.08
N LYS A 234 56.75 37.70 26.97
CA LYS A 234 56.89 37.87 28.43
C LYS A 234 58.13 37.16 29.00
N ARG A 235 58.57 36.03 28.43
CA ARG A 235 59.78 35.31 28.90
C ARG A 235 61.09 35.99 28.50
N ASN A 236 61.16 36.70 27.37
CA ASN A 236 62.36 37.41 26.95
C ASN A 236 62.66 38.70 27.74
N LYS A 237 61.76 39.12 28.63
CA LYS A 237 61.95 40.29 29.50
C LYS A 237 62.47 39.96 30.91
N VAL A 238 62.74 38.68 31.20
CA VAL A 238 63.11 38.20 32.55
C VAL A 238 64.41 37.38 32.50
N LYS A 239 65.38 37.77 31.68
CA LYS A 239 66.74 37.23 31.74
C LYS A 239 67.77 38.33 31.55
N GLU A 240 67.97 39.11 32.60
CA GLU A 240 69.24 39.73 32.90
C GLU A 240 69.40 39.73 34.44
N ASN A 241 70.56 39.25 34.89
CA ASN A 241 71.05 39.06 36.28
C ASN A 241 71.00 37.61 36.86
N VAL A 242 72.22 37.07 36.95
CA VAL A 242 72.83 35.79 37.42
C VAL A 242 72.87 35.73 38.99
N PRO A 243 73.30 34.69 39.79
CA PRO A 243 73.94 33.34 39.59
C PRO A 243 73.18 32.14 40.23
N VAL A 244 73.37 30.88 39.79
CA VAL A 244 74.30 29.82 40.32
C VAL A 244 74.33 29.70 41.85
N ASP A 245 73.65 28.71 42.43
CA ASP A 245 74.34 27.56 43.04
C ASP A 245 73.43 26.35 43.36
N THR A 246 74.11 25.25 43.60
CA THR A 246 73.78 23.82 43.51
C THR A 246 73.00 23.28 44.73
N THR A 247 72.25 22.16 44.57
CA THR A 247 72.34 20.91 45.38
C THR A 247 71.02 20.09 45.42
N THR A 248 71.07 18.89 44.83
CA THR A 248 70.22 17.67 44.93
C THR A 248 70.26 17.08 46.38
N PRO A 249 69.44 16.13 46.89
CA PRO A 249 68.73 15.05 46.16
C PRO A 249 67.40 14.47 46.72
N SER A 250 66.82 13.57 45.92
CA SER A 250 66.30 12.23 46.29
C SER A 250 64.78 11.95 46.40
N ALA A 251 64.39 10.99 45.55
CA ALA A 251 63.48 9.84 45.74
C ALA A 251 61.99 10.02 46.12
N SER A 252 61.11 9.51 45.25
CA SER A 252 60.46 8.18 45.46
C SER A 252 59.42 7.84 44.37
N THR A 253 59.46 6.56 43.99
CA THR A 253 58.59 5.69 43.19
C THR A 253 57.16 5.66 43.80
N THR A 254 56.01 5.39 43.14
CA THR A 254 55.50 4.23 42.35
C THR A 254 54.00 4.49 41.99
N PRO A 255 53.33 3.70 41.12
CA PRO A 255 52.18 4.11 40.29
C PRO A 255 50.84 3.42 40.65
N SER A 256 49.72 3.88 40.07
CA SER A 256 48.59 3.01 39.65
C SER A 256 47.39 3.76 39.04
N GLY A 257 46.78 3.12 38.02
CA GLY A 257 45.37 3.27 37.62
C GLY A 257 45.14 4.08 36.33
N SER A 258 44.29 3.68 35.38
CA SER A 258 43.50 2.46 35.22
C SER A 258 42.93 2.41 33.78
N THR A 259 42.69 1.18 33.31
CA THR A 259 41.56 0.72 32.47
C THR A 259 41.34 1.21 31.02
N THR A 260 41.62 0.27 30.10
CA THR A 260 40.67 -0.40 29.17
C THR A 260 39.97 0.40 28.05
N PRO A 261 40.22 0.01 26.77
CA PRO A 261 39.25 0.14 25.68
C PRO A 261 38.61 -1.22 25.32
N SER A 262 37.28 -1.29 25.39
CA SER A 262 36.49 -2.39 24.80
C SER A 262 36.25 -2.12 23.32
N ALA A 263 36.74 -3.01 22.47
CA ALA A 263 36.31 -3.14 21.08
C ALA A 263 35.34 -4.33 20.98
N THR A 264 34.09 -4.04 20.60
CA THR A 264 33.09 -5.06 20.23
C THR A 264 32.80 -4.89 18.75
N SER A 265 33.17 -5.89 17.95
CA SER A 265 32.82 -5.97 16.53
C SER A 265 32.64 -7.42 16.11
N THR A 266 31.39 -7.83 15.86
CA THR A 266 30.94 -8.82 14.85
C THR A 266 29.41 -8.98 14.95
N PRO A 267 28.70 -9.55 13.95
CA PRO A 267 29.10 -9.91 12.59
C PRO A 267 28.16 -9.40 11.48
N SER A 268 28.71 -9.34 10.27
CA SER A 268 28.01 -9.16 9.00
C SER A 268 27.95 -10.50 8.26
N GLY A 269 26.86 -10.74 7.53
CA GLY A 269 26.88 -11.52 6.30
C GLY A 269 26.22 -12.90 6.34
N SER A 270 24.91 -12.96 6.14
CA SER A 270 24.25 -14.11 5.50
C SER A 270 23.94 -13.74 4.05
N THR A 271 24.45 -14.53 3.12
CA THR A 271 24.18 -14.42 1.68
C THR A 271 23.53 -15.73 1.24
N THR A 272 22.25 -15.67 0.90
CA THR A 272 21.51 -16.80 0.31
C THR A 272 21.29 -16.48 -1.16
N SER A 273 22.01 -17.16 -2.05
CA SER A 273 21.74 -17.18 -3.48
C SER A 273 20.72 -18.27 -3.78
N ILE A 274 19.59 -17.90 -4.39
CA ILE A 274 18.62 -18.83 -4.97
C ILE A 274 18.82 -18.80 -6.49
N ALA A 275 19.18 -19.96 -7.04
CA ALA A 275 19.30 -20.19 -8.47
C ALA A 275 17.91 -20.16 -9.12
N SER A 276 17.80 -19.40 -10.22
CA SER A 276 16.60 -19.26 -11.03
C SER A 276 16.56 -20.33 -12.13
N THR A 277 15.38 -20.96 -12.23
CA THR A 277 15.00 -22.06 -13.11
C THR A 277 14.84 -21.61 -14.56
N ALA A 278 15.20 -22.51 -15.49
CA ALA A 278 15.01 -22.36 -16.93
C ALA A 278 13.52 -22.26 -17.36
N PRO A 279 13.20 -21.59 -18.48
CA PRO A 279 11.85 -21.57 -19.04
C PRO A 279 11.55 -22.82 -19.91
N PRO A 280 10.32 -23.37 -19.88
CA PRO A 280 9.91 -24.42 -20.80
C PRO A 280 9.40 -23.87 -22.13
N ALA A 281 9.46 -24.77 -23.12
CA ALA A 281 9.35 -24.57 -24.55
C ALA A 281 8.00 -24.05 -25.07
N THR A 282 8.10 -23.32 -26.17
CA THR A 282 7.01 -22.90 -27.06
C THR A 282 6.34 -24.11 -27.70
N ILE A 283 5.02 -24.25 -27.53
CA ILE A 283 4.18 -25.18 -28.29
C ILE A 283 3.63 -24.42 -29.50
N GLU A 284 3.99 -24.88 -30.70
CA GLU A 284 3.34 -24.50 -31.95
C GLU A 284 1.99 -25.21 -32.08
N THR A 285 0.92 -24.47 -32.38
CA THR A 285 -0.37 -25.03 -32.77
C THR A 285 -0.49 -25.07 -34.30
N PRO A 286 -1.03 -26.14 -34.90
CA PRO A 286 -1.11 -26.28 -36.36
C PRO A 286 -2.13 -25.33 -36.98
N ARG A 287 -1.82 -24.88 -38.20
CA ARG A 287 -2.81 -24.30 -39.12
C ARG A 287 -3.68 -25.42 -39.68
N ASP A 288 -4.95 -25.40 -39.33
CA ASP A 288 -5.95 -26.21 -40.03
C ASP A 288 -6.40 -25.52 -41.33
N LYS A 289 -6.58 -26.37 -42.34
CA LYS A 289 -7.30 -26.15 -43.59
C LYS A 289 -8.79 -26.36 -43.40
#